data_AF-A0A0B1S8R6-F1
#
_entry.id   AF-A0A0B1S8R6-F1
#
_cell.length_a   1.000
_cell.length_b   1.000
_cell.length_c   1.000
_cell.angle_alpha   90.00
_cell.angle_beta   90.00
_cell.angle_gamma   90.00
#
_symmetry.space_group_name_H-M   'P 1'
#
loop_
_entity.id
_entity.type
_entity.pdbx_description
1 polymer ?
#
loop_
_entity_poly.entity_id
_entity_poly.type
_entity_poly.pdbx_seq_one_letter_code
_entity_poly.pdbx_strand_id
1 'polypeptide(L)'
;MFPPPYLDAVKINLLNEPIYHGKLTQETASKKLLKDGDFLIQDGENAHTLLLSVFKNSIRDFLITIEQTKEGHRFAIGKLYFDTLEELTFKLKSVQSGSETIRLEAAIYRTEEYDTNFKKQFTTLK
;
A
#
# COMPACT_ATOMS: atom_id res chain seq x y z
N MET A 1 -6.23 24.12 -18.05
CA MET A 1 -6.08 23.43 -16.76
C MET A 1 -4.70 22.79 -16.78
N PHE A 2 -3.79 23.29 -15.94
CA PHE A 2 -2.40 22.84 -15.86
C PHE A 2 -2.34 21.36 -15.45
N PRO A 3 -1.28 20.62 -15.79
CA PRO A 3 -1.15 19.24 -15.33
C PRO A 3 -1.28 19.19 -13.80
N PRO A 4 -1.88 18.12 -13.24
CA PRO A 4 -1.98 17.96 -11.80
C PRO A 4 -0.58 18.07 -11.16
N PRO A 5 -0.48 18.61 -9.93
CA PRO A 5 0.75 18.54 -9.15
C PRO A 5 1.39 17.15 -9.26
N TYR A 6 2.71 17.09 -9.42
CA TYR A 6 3.42 15.84 -9.70
C TYR A 6 3.05 14.70 -8.73
N LEU A 7 2.86 15.00 -7.44
CA LEU A 7 2.42 14.01 -6.45
C LEU A 7 1.03 13.46 -6.72
N ASP A 8 0.11 14.29 -7.22
CA ASP A 8 -1.25 13.85 -7.54
C ASP A 8 -1.19 12.84 -8.69
N ALA A 9 -0.34 13.05 -9.68
CA ALA A 9 -0.12 12.07 -10.75
C ALA A 9 0.45 10.74 -10.21
N VAL A 10 1.42 10.79 -9.29
CA VAL A 10 1.94 9.58 -8.64
C VAL A 10 0.84 8.87 -7.84
N LYS A 11 0.09 9.59 -7.01
CA LYS A 11 -0.99 9.03 -6.19
C LYS A 11 -2.12 8.45 -7.04
N ILE A 12 -2.46 9.07 -8.17
CA ILE A 12 -3.41 8.51 -9.14
C ILE A 12 -2.88 7.19 -9.71
N ASN A 13 -1.60 7.11 -10.07
CA ASN A 13 -1.01 5.87 -10.56
C ASN A 13 -1.03 4.76 -9.51
N LEU A 14 -0.82 5.09 -8.23
CA LEU A 14 -0.92 4.12 -7.13
C LEU A 14 -2.32 3.49 -7.03
N LEU A 15 -3.39 4.17 -7.47
CA LEU A 15 -4.73 3.60 -7.48
C LEU A 15 -4.86 2.40 -8.43
N ASN A 16 -3.93 2.22 -9.37
CA ASN A 16 -3.86 1.05 -10.23
C ASN A 16 -3.03 -0.09 -9.61
N GLU A 17 -2.36 0.14 -8.48
CA GLU A 17 -1.56 -0.87 -7.79
C GLU A 17 -2.45 -1.67 -6.81
N PRO A 18 -2.65 -2.99 -7.00
CA PRO A 18 -3.53 -3.77 -6.13
C PRO A 18 -3.04 -3.83 -4.68
N ILE A 19 -1.74 -3.73 -4.45
CA ILE A 19 -1.16 -3.77 -3.09
C ILE A 19 -1.34 -2.46 -2.33
N TYR A 20 -1.68 -1.37 -3.01
CA TYR A 20 -1.90 -0.07 -2.40
C TYR A 20 -3.36 0.06 -1.96
N HIS A 21 -3.63 0.31 -0.68
CA HIS A 21 -5.00 0.36 -0.12
C HIS A 21 -5.51 1.80 0.10
N GLY A 22 -4.76 2.82 -0.30
CA GLY A 22 -5.06 4.20 0.09
C GLY A 22 -4.93 4.39 1.60
N LYS A 23 -5.70 5.30 2.18
CA LYS A 23 -5.70 5.56 3.61
C LYS A 23 -6.54 4.52 4.36
N LEU A 24 -5.90 3.70 5.21
CA LEU A 24 -6.61 2.81 6.12
C LEU A 24 -6.57 3.32 7.57
N THR A 25 -7.57 2.89 8.34
CA THR A 25 -7.53 2.98 9.79
C THR A 25 -6.77 1.79 10.36
N GLN A 26 -6.21 1.93 11.57
CA GLN A 26 -5.55 0.83 12.28
C GLN A 26 -6.47 -0.40 12.43
N GLU A 27 -7.77 -0.19 12.67
CA GLU A 27 -8.76 -1.25 12.75
C GLU A 27 -8.89 -2.02 11.42
N THR A 28 -8.99 -1.29 10.31
CA THR A 28 -9.10 -1.91 8.97
C THR A 28 -7.84 -2.66 8.58
N ALA A 29 -6.67 -2.10 8.89
CA ALA A 29 -5.39 -2.78 8.66
C ALA A 29 -5.29 -4.08 9.49
N SER A 30 -5.75 -4.06 10.75
CA SER A 30 -5.76 -5.22 11.66
C SER A 30 -6.71 -6.34 11.20
N LYS A 31 -7.78 -5.99 10.48
CA LYS A 31 -8.68 -6.98 9.87
C LYS A 31 -8.09 -7.62 8.60
N LYS A 32 -7.14 -6.95 7.94
CA LYS A 32 -6.50 -7.41 6.69
C LYS A 32 -5.23 -8.21 6.94
N LEU A 33 -4.40 -7.78 7.89
CA LEU A 33 -3.12 -8.39 8.22
C LEU A 33 -3.31 -9.39 9.37
N LEU A 34 -3.37 -10.69 9.05
CA LEU A 34 -3.80 -11.72 9.99
C LEU A 34 -2.68 -12.69 10.38
N LYS A 35 -1.66 -12.81 9.53
CA LYS A 35 -0.54 -13.73 9.72
C LYS A 35 0.77 -12.98 9.78
N ASP A 36 1.72 -13.56 10.50
CA ASP A 36 3.09 -13.07 10.51
C ASP A 36 3.64 -12.99 9.09
N GLY A 37 4.20 -11.84 8.73
CA GLY A 37 4.73 -11.59 7.40
C GLY A 37 3.69 -11.16 6.36
N ASP A 38 2.40 -11.08 6.71
CA ASP A 38 1.41 -10.38 5.90
C ASP A 38 1.79 -8.89 5.84
N PHE A 39 1.69 -8.29 4.65
CA PHE A 39 1.96 -6.87 4.47
C PHE A 39 1.09 -6.21 3.41
N LEU A 40 0.91 -4.90 3.52
CA LEU A 40 0.24 -4.06 2.54
C LEU A 40 0.86 -2.66 2.49
N ILE A 41 0.50 -1.89 1.48
CA ILE A 41 0.93 -0.49 1.35
C ILE A 41 -0.29 0.43 1.52
N GLN A 42 -0.15 1.46 2.32
CA GLN A 42 -1.20 2.46 2.58
C GLN A 42 -0.63 3.88 2.56
N ASP A 43 -1.51 4.88 2.60
CA ASP A 43 -1.11 6.29 2.75
C ASP A 43 -0.38 6.54 4.08
N GLY A 44 0.67 7.36 4.03
CA GLY A 44 1.26 7.96 5.22
C GLY A 44 0.53 9.23 5.66
N GLU A 45 1.08 9.91 6.65
CA GLU A 45 0.50 11.15 7.18
C GLU A 45 0.48 12.28 6.15
N ASN A 46 1.48 12.31 5.26
CA ASN A 46 1.69 13.38 4.29
C ASN A 46 1.62 12.87 2.84
N ALA A 47 1.38 13.77 1.90
CA ALA A 47 1.25 13.45 0.47
C ALA A 47 2.49 12.76 -0.14
N HIS A 48 3.67 13.00 0.43
CA HIS A 48 4.95 12.43 -0.02
C HIS A 48 5.28 11.08 0.64
N THR A 49 4.36 10.53 1.44
CA THR A 49 4.63 9.36 2.26
C THR A 49 3.61 8.26 2.03
N LEU A 50 4.11 7.03 2.09
CA LEU A 50 3.36 5.79 2.15
C LEU A 50 3.85 5.01 3.38
N LEU A 51 3.05 4.05 3.83
CA LEU A 51 3.44 3.11 4.87
C LEU A 51 3.40 1.71 4.29
N LEU A 52 4.48 0.97 4.49
CA LEU A 52 4.48 -0.49 4.42
C LEU A 52 4.08 -1.00 5.79
N SER A 53 2.86 -1.50 5.91
CA SER A 53 2.34 -2.08 7.15
C SER A 53 2.52 -3.58 7.13
N VAL A 54 3.24 -4.11 8.12
CA VAL A 54 3.60 -5.52 8.22
C VAL A 54 3.10 -6.07 9.55
N PHE A 55 2.51 -7.26 9.54
CA PHE A 55 2.13 -7.93 10.78
C PHE A 55 3.23 -8.84 11.29
N LYS A 56 3.64 -8.61 12.54
CA LYS A 56 4.55 -9.48 13.29
C LYS A 56 4.25 -9.36 14.78
N ASN A 57 3.40 -10.26 15.29
CA ASN A 57 2.72 -10.14 16.60
C ASN A 57 1.79 -8.91 16.75
N SER A 58 2.17 -7.78 16.16
CA SER A 58 1.39 -6.55 16.01
C SER A 58 1.70 -5.93 14.64
N ILE A 59 0.86 -5.01 14.20
CA ILE A 59 1.15 -4.21 13.00
C ILE A 59 2.32 -3.28 13.28
N ARG A 60 3.25 -3.20 12.34
CA ARG A 60 4.37 -2.27 12.33
C ARG A 60 4.42 -1.56 11.00
N ASP A 61 4.58 -0.24 11.08
CA ASP A 61 4.62 0.62 9.91
C ASP A 61 6.05 1.02 9.59
N PHE A 62 6.41 0.89 8.31
CA PHE A 62 7.69 1.32 7.78
C PHE A 62 7.45 2.44 6.77
N LEU A 63 8.13 3.56 6.99
CA LEU A 63 7.99 4.73 6.14
C LEU A 63 8.57 4.48 4.76
N ILE A 64 7.75 4.71 3.74
CA ILE A 64 8.17 4.81 2.35
C ILE A 64 8.02 6.28 1.94
N THR A 65 9.11 6.88 1.48
CA THR A 65 9.13 8.24 0.95
C THR A 65 9.03 8.22 -0.57
N ILE A 66 8.14 9.05 -1.11
CA ILE A 66 8.06 9.33 -2.55
C ILE A 66 9.02 10.48 -2.85
N GLU A 67 10.15 10.17 -3.44
CA GLU A 67 11.17 11.15 -3.80
C GLU A 67 11.04 11.55 -5.27
N GLN A 68 11.17 12.84 -5.55
CA GLN A 68 11.25 13.34 -6.92
C GLN A 68 12.68 13.23 -7.45
N THR A 69 12.82 12.67 -8.65
CA THR A 69 14.08 12.53 -9.36
C THR A 69 14.06 13.36 -10.64
N LYS A 70 15.19 13.40 -11.36
CA LYS A 70 15.25 14.03 -12.69
C LYS A 70 14.41 13.30 -13.74
N GLU A 71 14.13 12.02 -13.49
CA GLU A 71 13.50 11.09 -14.45
C GLU A 71 12.03 10.80 -14.10
N GLY A 72 11.57 11.23 -12.92
CA GLY A 72 10.22 10.98 -12.43
C GLY A 72 10.19 10.90 -10.91
N HIS A 73 9.88 9.71 -10.40
CA HIS A 73 9.76 9.43 -8.98
C HIS A 73 10.46 8.13 -8.60
N ARG A 74 10.77 7.99 -7.31
CA ARG A 74 11.18 6.71 -6.72
C ARG A 74 10.62 6.55 -5.30
N PHE A 75 10.50 5.31 -4.86
CA PHE A 75 10.09 4.93 -3.52
C PHE A 75 11.32 4.57 -2.69
N ALA A 76 11.50 5.28 -1.58
CA ALA A 76 12.63 5.08 -0.67
C ALA A 76 12.16 4.48 0.66
N ILE A 77 12.79 3.40 1.10
CA ILE A 77 12.58 2.80 2.44
C ILE A 77 13.94 2.54 3.08
N GLY A 78 14.25 3.32 4.12
CA GLY A 78 15.58 3.34 4.72
C GLY A 78 16.66 3.75 3.72
N LYS A 79 17.53 2.80 3.32
CA LYS A 79 18.61 3.02 2.33
C LYS A 79 18.33 2.36 0.97
N LEU A 80 17.15 1.79 0.80
CA LEU A 80 16.74 1.11 -0.42
C LEU A 80 15.86 2.04 -1.26
N TYR A 81 16.04 1.96 -2.57
CA TYR A 81 15.33 2.76 -3.56
C TYR A 81 14.73 1.84 -4.61
N PHE A 82 13.51 2.17 -5.03
CA PHE A 82 12.75 1.41 -6.02
C PHE A 82 12.03 2.36 -6.96
N ASP A 83 11.98 2.05 -8.24
CA ASP A 83 11.32 2.89 -9.24
C ASP A 83 9.80 2.65 -9.25
N THR A 84 9.36 1.45 -8.83
CA THR A 84 7.94 1.07 -8.75
C THR A 84 7.59 0.34 -7.46
N LEU A 85 6.30 0.28 -7.11
CA LEU A 85 5.83 -0.56 -6.01
C LEU A 85 6.00 -2.05 -6.32
N GLU A 86 5.80 -2.47 -7.56
CA GLU A 86 6.08 -3.85 -7.98
C GLU A 86 7.53 -4.24 -7.67
N GLU A 87 8.49 -3.39 -8.03
CA GLU A 87 9.90 -3.63 -7.75
C GLU A 87 10.17 -3.70 -6.24
N LEU A 88 9.59 -2.77 -5.46
CA LEU A 88 9.67 -2.78 -4.01
C LEU A 88 9.18 -4.11 -3.44
N THR A 89 7.99 -4.55 -3.83
CA THR A 89 7.38 -5.79 -3.32
C THR A 89 8.12 -7.05 -3.76
N PHE A 90 8.73 -7.01 -4.95
CA PHE A 90 9.52 -8.12 -5.46
C PHE A 90 10.90 -8.22 -4.79
N LYS A 91 11.61 -7.10 -4.61
CA LYS A 91 12.98 -7.07 -4.11
C LYS A 91 13.08 -7.00 -2.59
N LEU A 92 12.15 -6.32 -1.93
CA LEU A 92 12.14 -6.20 -0.48
C LEU A 92 11.66 -7.52 0.14
N LYS A 93 12.58 -8.30 0.71
CA LYS A 93 12.25 -9.58 1.38
C LYS A 93 12.10 -9.47 2.88
N SER A 94 12.62 -8.41 3.47
CA SER A 94 12.57 -8.18 4.91
C SER A 94 12.82 -6.72 5.26
N VAL A 95 12.34 -6.33 6.43
CA VAL A 95 12.52 -5.01 7.02
C VAL A 95 13.08 -5.12 8.44
N GLN A 96 13.82 -4.10 8.88
CA GLN A 96 14.43 -4.05 10.21
C GLN A 96 13.57 -3.22 11.16
N SER A 97 13.18 -3.79 12.30
CA SER A 97 12.46 -3.12 13.37
C SER A 97 13.26 -3.23 14.67
N GLY A 98 14.08 -2.22 14.95
CA GLY A 98 15.05 -2.28 16.05
C GLY A 98 16.11 -3.35 15.79
N SER A 99 16.19 -4.36 16.66
CA SER A 99 17.07 -5.54 16.48
C SER A 99 16.39 -6.71 15.77
N GLU A 100 15.09 -6.60 15.48
CA GLU A 100 14.31 -7.67 14.87
C GLU A 100 14.27 -7.53 13.34
N THR A 101 14.51 -8.64 12.64
CA THR A 101 14.30 -8.73 11.19
C THR A 101 12.95 -9.37 10.91
N ILE A 102 12.07 -8.63 10.22
CA ILE A 102 10.73 -9.10 9.87
C ILE A 102 10.73 -9.48 8.40
N ARG A 103 10.40 -10.74 8.10
CA ARG A 103 10.26 -11.24 6.73
C ARG A 103 8.93 -10.79 6.14
N LEU A 104 8.96 -10.37 4.88
CA LEU A 104 7.76 -10.10 4.09
C LEU A 104 7.40 -11.39 3.36
N GLU A 105 6.25 -11.97 3.70
CA GLU A 105 5.83 -13.28 3.20
C GLU A 105 4.68 -13.16 2.21
N ALA A 106 3.61 -12.45 2.57
CA ALA A 106 2.41 -12.37 1.75
C ALA A 106 1.93 -10.92 1.58
N ALA A 107 1.89 -10.46 0.33
CA ALA A 107 1.28 -9.19 -0.03
C ALA A 107 -0.25 -9.32 0.01
N ILE A 108 -0.91 -8.46 0.78
CA ILE A 108 -2.37 -8.36 0.81
C ILE A 108 -2.80 -7.37 -0.26
N TYR A 109 -3.48 -7.88 -1.28
CA TYR A 109 -4.03 -7.08 -2.36
C TYR A 109 -5.44 -6.59 -2.02
N ARG A 110 -5.83 -5.44 -2.56
CA ARG A 110 -7.22 -5.02 -2.63
C ARG A 110 -7.98 -6.04 -3.46
N THR A 111 -8.98 -6.67 -2.86
CA THR A 111 -10.04 -7.29 -3.63
C THR A 111 -10.83 -6.15 -4.27
N GLU A 112 -10.78 -6.05 -5.60
CA GLU A 112 -11.80 -5.31 -6.32
C GLU A 112 -13.12 -6.05 -6.10
N GLU A 113 -13.80 -5.72 -5.00
CA GLU A 113 -15.20 -6.08 -4.84
C GLU A 113 -15.95 -5.32 -5.93
N TYR A 114 -16.12 -5.95 -7.09
CA TYR A 114 -17.28 -5.66 -7.92
C TYR A 114 -18.48 -5.82 -7.00
N ASP A 115 -19.02 -4.68 -6.59
CA ASP A 115 -20.12 -4.54 -5.65
C ASP A 115 -21.30 -5.39 -6.13
N THR A 116 -21.37 -6.65 -5.68
CA THR A 116 -22.42 -7.60 -6.03
C THR A 116 -23.80 -7.18 -5.49
N ASN A 117 -23.92 -6.01 -4.85
CA ASN A 117 -25.18 -5.44 -4.38
C ASN A 117 -26.09 -4.93 -5.51
N PHE A 118 -25.64 -4.85 -6.77
CA PHE A 118 -26.52 -4.48 -7.89
C PHE A 118 -27.57 -5.54 -8.29
N LYS A 119 -27.52 -6.77 -7.73
CA LYS A 119 -28.50 -7.83 -8.04
C LYS A 119 -29.68 -7.95 -7.07
N LYS A 120 -29.79 -7.12 -6.02
CA LYS A 120 -30.90 -7.22 -5.04
C LYS A 120 -32.09 -6.29 -5.26
N GLN A 121 -32.13 -5.47 -6.32
CA GLN A 121 -33.26 -4.54 -6.55
C GLN A 121 -34.25 -4.93 -7.66
N PHE A 122 -34.11 -6.09 -8.32
CA PHE A 122 -35.07 -6.53 -9.35
C PHE A 122 -35.65 -7.92 -9.12
N THR A 123 -36.11 -8.21 -7.90
CA THR A 123 -36.99 -9.37 -7.63
C THR A 123 -38.02 -9.05 -6.55
N THR A 124 -38.83 -8.02 -6.77
CA THR A 124 -40.18 -7.97 -6.19
C THR A 124 -41.14 -7.22 -7.12
N LEU A 125 -41.59 -7.89 -8.16
CA LEU A 125 -42.88 -7.60 -8.79
C LEU A 125 -43.63 -8.93 -8.86
N LYS A 126 -44.51 -9.14 -7.89
CA LYS A 126 -45.67 -10.02 -7.99
C LYS A 126 -46.90 -9.14 -7.85
#